data_AF-A0A484Z7H7-F1
#
_entry.id   AF-A0A484Z7H7-F1
#
_cell.length_a   1.000
_cell.length_b   1.000
_cell.length_c   1.000
_cell.angle_alpha   90.00
_cell.angle_beta   90.00
_cell.angle_gamma   90.00
#
_symmetry.space_group_name_H-M   'P 1'
#
loop_
_entity.id
_entity.type
_entity.pdbx_description
1 polymer ?
#
loop_
_entity_poly.entity_id
_entity_poly.type
_entity_poly.pdbx_seq_one_letter_code
_entity_poly.pdbx_strand_id
1 'polypeptide(L)' 'MFSRELNDEQKTALAADIADVIIRHLNSKDGSISVALNQVQQDDWKAQVWDTEIGRRWMN' A
#
# COMPACT_ATOMS: atom_id res chain seq x y z
N MET A 1 -9.90 -8.22 18.31
CA MET A 1 -9.09 -8.42 17.09
C MET A 1 -9.61 -7.45 16.04
N PHE A 2 -8.77 -6.55 15.52
CA PHE A 2 -9.17 -5.69 14.40
C PHE A 2 -9.15 -6.54 13.13
N SER A 3 -10.33 -7.02 12.69
CA SER A 3 -10.42 -7.63 11.37
C SER A 3 -10.22 -6.53 10.34
N ARG A 4 -9.07 -6.55 9.64
CA ARG A 4 -8.72 -5.59 8.58
C ARG A 4 -9.21 -6.04 7.21
N GLU A 5 -10.16 -6.97 7.17
CA GLU A 5 -10.82 -7.37 5.94
C GLU A 5 -11.66 -6.20 5.43
N LEU A 6 -11.11 -5.47 4.46
CA LEU A 6 -11.84 -4.45 3.74
C LEU A 6 -12.69 -5.12 2.68
N ASN A 7 -13.96 -4.73 2.59
CA ASN A 7 -14.79 -5.09 1.45
C ASN A 7 -14.37 -4.29 0.20
N ASP A 8 -14.94 -4.63 -0.95
CA ASP A 8 -14.53 -4.02 -2.22
C ASP A 8 -14.84 -2.51 -2.30
N GLU A 9 -15.91 -2.06 -1.66
CA GLU A 9 -16.25 -0.63 -1.57
C GLU A 9 -15.18 0.13 -0.77
N GLN A 10 -14.76 -0.41 0.38
CA GLN A 10 -13.70 0.16 1.21
C GLN A 10 -12.34 0.15 0.52
N LYS A 11 -12.01 -0.92 -0.23
CA LYS A 11 -10.79 -0.97 -1.04
C LYS A 11 -10.82 0.09 -2.15
N THR A 12 -11.96 0.27 -2.79
CA THR A 12 -12.15 1.27 -3.86
C THR A 12 -12.00 2.68 -3.31
N ALA A 13 -12.64 2.99 -2.18
CA ALA A 13 -12.51 4.28 -1.52
C ALA A 13 -11.06 4.59 -1.12
N LEU A 14 -10.37 3.61 -0.51
CA LEU A 14 -8.95 3.75 -0.16
C LEU A 14 -8.06 3.99 -1.39
N ALA A 15 -8.30 3.25 -2.48
CA ALA A 15 -7.54 3.41 -3.71
C ALA A 15 -7.73 4.81 -4.34
N ALA A 16 -8.96 5.32 -4.33
CA ALA A 16 -9.27 6.67 -4.81
C ALA A 16 -8.55 7.74 -3.98
N ASP A 17 -8.60 7.65 -2.64
CA ASP A 17 -7.93 8.60 -1.76
C ASP A 17 -6.40 8.63 -1.97
N ILE A 18 -5.78 7.46 -2.19
CA ILE A 18 -4.34 7.36 -2.51
C ILE A 18 -4.04 7.96 -3.89
N ALA A 19 -4.87 7.67 -4.90
CA ALA A 19 -4.69 8.20 -6.25
C ALA A 19 -4.74 9.73 -6.27
N ASP A 20 -5.68 10.34 -5.55
CA ASP A 20 -5.83 11.80 -5.46
C ASP A 20 -4.58 12.48 -4.88
N VAL A 21 -3.97 11.87 -3.86
CA VAL A 21 -2.70 12.35 -3.28
C VAL A 21 -1.58 12.28 -4.32
N ILE A 22 -1.47 11.17 -5.05
CA ILE A 22 -0.44 10.98 -6.09
C ILE A 22 -0.62 12.00 -7.23
N ILE A 23 -1.84 12.20 -7.72
CA ILE A 23 -2.16 13.18 -8.76
C ILE A 23 -1.72 14.58 -8.31
N ARG A 24 -2.09 14.98 -7.10
CA ARG A 24 -1.79 16.31 -6.55
C ARG A 24 -0.29 16.59 -6.44
N HIS A 25 0.49 15.63 -5.95
CA HIS A 25 1.90 15.85 -5.63
C HIS A 25 2.84 15.51 -6.78
N LEU A 26 2.49 14.55 -7.63
CA LEU A 26 3.35 14.09 -8.72
C LEU A 26 2.88 14.56 -10.10
N ASN A 27 1.78 15.33 -10.17
CA ASN A 27 1.16 15.78 -11.42
C ASN A 27 0.88 14.61 -12.39
N SER A 28 0.50 13.46 -11.82
CA SER A 28 0.18 12.24 -12.56
C SER A 28 -1.21 12.33 -13.19
N LYS A 29 -1.46 11.47 -14.19
CA LYS A 29 -2.81 11.23 -14.72
C LYS A 29 -3.46 10.09 -13.95
N ASP A 30 -4.78 10.16 -13.79
CA ASP A 30 -5.58 9.12 -13.14
C ASP A 30 -5.32 7.72 -13.73
N GLY A 31 -5.47 7.57 -15.05
CA GLY A 31 -5.21 6.30 -15.75
C GLY A 31 -3.74 5.83 -15.77
N SER A 32 -2.83 6.53 -15.10
CA SER A 32 -1.43 6.11 -14.90
C SER A 32 -1.17 5.56 -13.49
N ILE A 33 -2.19 5.47 -12.64
CA ILE A 33 -2.07 5.04 -11.26
C ILE A 33 -2.71 3.66 -11.09
N SER A 34 -2.06 2.80 -10.33
CA SER A 34 -2.61 1.53 -9.88
C SER A 34 -2.20 1.30 -8.43
N VAL A 35 -3.15 0.86 -7.60
CA VAL A 35 -2.94 0.66 -6.17
C VAL A 35 -3.19 -0.81 -5.85
N ALA A 36 -2.22 -1.44 -5.19
CA ALA A 36 -2.36 -2.80 -4.67
C ALA A 36 -2.34 -2.76 -3.13
N LEU A 37 -3.26 -3.50 -2.51
CA LEU A 37 -3.28 -3.73 -1.06
C LEU A 37 -2.97 -5.21 -0.79
N ASN A 38 -1.75 -5.48 -0.29
CA ASN A 38 -1.32 -6.82 0.08
C ASN A 38 -1.35 -6.97 1.60
N GLN A 39 -2.11 -7.93 2.11
CA GLN A 39 -2.09 -8.25 3.53
C GLN A 39 -0.90 -9.17 3.85
N VAL A 40 -0.22 -8.88 4.95
CA VAL A 40 0.86 -9.70 5.48
C VAL A 40 0.51 -10.07 6.91
N GLN A 41 0.65 -11.35 7.25
CA GLN A 41 0.45 -11.80 8.62
C GLN A 41 1.51 -11.18 9.53
N GLN A 42 1.13 -10.84 10.75
CA GLN A 42 2.02 -10.12 11.67
C GLN A 42 3.34 -10.87 11.89
N ASP A 43 3.27 -12.19 12.06
CA ASP A 43 4.45 -13.04 12.30
C ASP A 43 5.37 -13.12 11.07
N ASP A 44 4.83 -12.89 9.88
CA ASP A 44 5.58 -12.90 8.62
C ASP A 44 6.18 -11.53 8.24
N TRP A 45 5.76 -10.45 8.91
CA TRP A 45 6.11 -9.07 8.53
C TRP A 45 7.62 -8.84 8.43
N LYS A 46 8.38 -9.36 9.41
CA LYS A 46 9.84 -9.17 9.42
C LYS A 46 10.49 -9.81 8.19
N ALA A 47 10.16 -11.07 7.93
CA ALA A 47 10.78 -11.83 6.84
C ALA A 47 10.32 -11.35 5.45
N GLN A 48 9.05 -10.99 5.30
CA GLN A 48 8.46 -10.64 4.00
C GLN A 48 8.59 -9.17 3.62
N VAL A 49 8.62 -8.23 4.59
CA VAL A 49 8.64 -6.78 4.31
C VAL A 49 9.91 -6.11 4.84
N TRP A 50 10.26 -6.34 6.12
CA TRP A 50 11.40 -5.62 6.70
C TRP A 50 12.72 -6.07 6.07
N ASP A 51 13.03 -7.36 6.07
CA ASP A 51 14.34 -7.88 5.62
C ASP A 51 14.53 -7.78 4.09
N THR A 52 13.44 -7.61 3.34
CA THR A 52 13.41 -7.60 1.86
C THR A 52 13.33 -6.20 1.27
N GLU A 53 12.44 -5.34 1.78
CA GLU A 53 12.11 -4.05 1.16
C GLU A 53 12.60 -2.85 1.98
N ILE A 54 12.47 -2.91 3.31
CA ILE A 54 12.78 -1.78 4.20
C ILE A 54 14.25 -1.84 4.60
N GLY A 55 14.65 -2.77 5.46
CA GLY A 55 15.97 -2.82 6.10
C GLY A 55 17.13 -2.69 5.11
N ARG A 56 17.07 -3.36 3.96
CA ARG A 56 18.10 -3.25 2.91
C ARG A 56 18.27 -1.83 2.36
N ARG A 57 17.16 -1.09 2.20
CA ARG A 57 17.15 0.25 1.61
C ARG A 57 17.78 1.30 2.53
N TRP A 58 17.79 1.07 3.84
CA TRP A 58 18.35 1.99 4.84
C TRP A 58 19.77 1.63 5.29
N MET A 59 20.26 0.45 4.94
CA MET A 59 21.59 -0.05 5.31
C MET A 59 22.63 0.09 4.19
N ASN A 60 22.28 0.72 3.06
CA ASN A 60 23.17 1.07 1.95
C ASN A 60 23.37 2.57 1.83
#